data_AF-A0A5N4C5J1-F1
#
_entry.id   AF-A0A5N4C5J1-F1
#
_cell.length_a   1.000
_cell.length_b   1.000
_cell.length_c   1.000
_cell.angle_alpha   90.00
_cell.angle_beta   90.00
_cell.angle_gamma   90.00
#
_symmetry.space_group_name_H-M   'P 1'
#
loop_
_entity.id
_entity.type
_entity.pdbx_description
1 polymer ?
#
loop_
_entity_poly.entity_id
_entity_poly.type
_entity_poly.pdbx_seq_one_letter_code
_entity_poly.pdbx_strand_id
1 'polypeptide(L)'
;MEEPEATKCDLEMKLLSETVSAAQMLLLENACEKPYSFEDPEVDLYQFTTLGGVYHLDILELPPQCKPVKGWMIVEILKEGLQKYVYPPETTEDFEMENAFPPIEVMLKVHENVIFFEDPMVARWDAEGKHWKTDGISNVSYQPEDRLITFSLETFGPVTLIQDAHVNMPYQSWELRPLDVNKVLLTVTTVFTEIQIQIKLPLVEMKAYRQMALLSSAFAFSWSRWNTECDPKNVVFKVREHLTKEEPSQNPNWNFLMFSGDRAQSLKINESSEAFSKALKEETEFHSTLYHMVKDFASEEAMEKVRLSSCQFIDSVCHLLLSTRLLSYS
;
A
#
# COMPACT_ATOMS: atom_id res chain seq x y z
N MET A 1 35.64 7.80 -31.42
CA MET A 1 34.40 8.29 -32.05
C MET A 1 33.35 8.17 -30.97
N GLU A 2 33.22 9.20 -30.12
CA GLU A 2 32.20 9.24 -29.08
C GLU A 2 30.88 9.54 -29.77
N GLU A 3 29.93 8.61 -29.76
CA GLU A 3 28.54 8.95 -30.07
C GLU A 3 28.09 9.99 -29.03
N PRO A 4 27.54 11.14 -29.44
CA PRO A 4 27.22 12.20 -28.49
C PRO A 4 26.10 11.70 -27.57
N GLU A 5 26.34 11.67 -26.27
CA GLU A 5 25.39 11.21 -25.24
C GLU A 5 23.97 11.80 -25.39
N ALA A 6 23.87 13.00 -25.97
CA ALA A 6 22.61 13.64 -26.36
C ALA A 6 21.75 12.76 -27.28
N THR A 7 22.33 12.15 -28.32
CA THR A 7 21.59 11.30 -29.28
C THR A 7 21.06 10.02 -28.65
N LYS A 8 21.78 9.46 -27.66
CA LYS A 8 21.34 8.28 -26.93
C LYS A 8 20.18 8.62 -25.97
N CYS A 9 20.27 9.73 -25.26
CA CYS A 9 19.20 10.23 -24.40
C CYS A 9 17.91 10.51 -25.20
N ASP A 10 18.04 11.11 -26.38
CA ASP A 10 16.89 11.40 -27.25
C ASP A 10 16.22 10.11 -27.76
N LEU A 11 17.01 9.11 -28.13
CA LEU A 11 16.52 7.78 -28.51
C LEU A 11 15.78 7.09 -27.35
N GLU A 12 16.34 7.13 -26.14
CA GLU A 12 15.71 6.55 -24.94
C GLU A 12 14.38 7.26 -24.58
N MET A 13 14.34 8.59 -24.69
CA MET A 13 13.11 9.37 -24.46
C MET A 13 12.04 9.11 -25.52
N LYS A 14 12.44 8.94 -26.78
CA LYS A 14 11.50 8.60 -27.86
C LYS A 14 10.88 7.22 -27.65
N LEU A 15 11.70 6.24 -27.25
CA LEU A 15 11.25 4.88 -26.97
C LEU A 15 10.30 4.83 -25.76
N LEU A 16 10.58 5.62 -24.71
CA LEU A 16 9.66 5.84 -23.59
C LEU A 16 8.33 6.46 -24.04
N SER A 17 8.35 7.50 -24.89
CA SER A 17 7.14 8.17 -25.39
C SER A 17 6.27 7.21 -26.20
N GLU A 18 6.86 6.41 -27.09
CA GLU A 18 6.12 5.43 -27.91
C GLU A 18 5.51 4.33 -27.03
N THR A 19 6.24 3.88 -26.01
CA THR A 19 5.76 2.87 -25.06
C THR A 19 4.59 3.40 -24.22
N VAL A 20 4.67 4.65 -23.73
CA VAL A 20 3.58 5.30 -22.98
C VAL A 20 2.34 5.46 -23.84
N SER A 21 2.50 5.90 -25.09
CA SER A 21 1.37 6.09 -26.01
C SER A 21 0.69 4.76 -26.35
N ALA A 22 1.47 3.69 -26.55
CA ALA A 22 0.93 2.34 -26.76
C ALA A 22 0.18 1.82 -25.51
N ALA A 23 0.72 2.07 -24.31
CA ALA A 23 0.06 1.71 -23.06
C ALA A 23 -1.27 2.46 -22.86
N GLN A 24 -1.33 3.76 -23.19
CA GLN A 24 -2.57 4.54 -23.13
C GLN A 24 -3.63 4.03 -24.12
N MET A 25 -3.23 3.67 -25.34
CA MET A 25 -4.14 3.07 -26.32
C MET A 25 -4.67 1.72 -25.85
N LEU A 26 -3.83 0.88 -25.24
CA LEU A 26 -4.27 -0.37 -24.64
C LEU A 26 -5.23 -0.15 -23.46
N LEU A 27 -5.04 0.89 -22.65
CA LEU A 27 -5.97 1.23 -21.56
C LEU A 27 -7.35 1.64 -22.10
N LEU A 28 -7.39 2.38 -23.20
CA LEU A 28 -8.64 2.78 -23.86
C LEU A 28 -9.32 1.60 -24.57
N GLU A 29 -8.56 0.73 -25.23
CA GLU A 29 -9.09 -0.44 -25.94
C GLU A 29 -9.60 -1.52 -24.98
N ASN A 30 -8.99 -1.64 -23.80
CA ASN A 30 -9.45 -2.52 -22.73
C ASN A 30 -10.47 -1.87 -21.77
N ALA A 31 -10.90 -0.63 -22.03
CA ALA A 31 -11.97 -0.02 -21.26
C ALA A 31 -13.27 -0.78 -21.56
N CYS A 32 -13.64 -1.69 -20.68
CA CYS A 32 -14.87 -2.45 -20.77
C CYS A 32 -16.05 -1.47 -20.80
N GLU A 33 -16.77 -1.38 -21.92
CA GLU A 33 -18.09 -0.74 -21.94
C GLU A 33 -18.97 -1.51 -20.96
N LYS A 34 -19.27 -0.93 -19.79
CA LYS A 34 -20.10 -1.59 -18.76
C LYS A 34 -21.46 -1.92 -19.38
N PRO A 35 -21.83 -3.20 -19.51
CA PRO A 35 -23.21 -3.56 -19.71
C PRO A 35 -23.84 -3.68 -18.31
N TYR A 36 -25.06 -3.19 -18.16
CA TYR A 36 -25.95 -3.38 -17.01
C TYR A 36 -25.80 -2.40 -15.84
N SER A 37 -26.95 -1.80 -15.49
CA SER A 37 -27.23 -1.22 -14.18
C SER A 37 -27.24 -2.34 -13.15
N PHE A 38 -26.44 -2.23 -12.09
CA PHE A 38 -26.56 -3.10 -10.93
C PHE A 38 -27.93 -2.91 -10.27
N GLU A 39 -28.55 -4.01 -9.84
CA GLU A 39 -29.71 -3.94 -8.96
C GLU A 39 -29.20 -3.62 -7.54
N ASP A 40 -29.74 -2.60 -6.89
CA ASP A 40 -29.48 -2.34 -5.46
C ASP A 40 -29.79 -3.63 -4.68
N PRO A 41 -28.83 -4.24 -3.96
CA PRO A 41 -27.69 -3.63 -3.28
C PRO A 41 -26.32 -4.28 -3.63
N GLU A 42 -26.05 -4.56 -4.92
CA GLU A 42 -24.76 -5.09 -5.37
C GLU A 42 -23.65 -4.02 -5.38
N VAL A 43 -22.47 -4.36 -4.87
CA VAL A 43 -21.31 -3.46 -4.84
C VAL A 43 -20.53 -3.56 -6.15
N ASP A 44 -20.45 -2.44 -6.87
CA ASP A 44 -19.61 -2.29 -8.06
C ASP A 44 -18.13 -2.10 -7.69
N LEU A 45 -17.29 -3.11 -7.95
CA LEU A 45 -15.85 -3.06 -7.68
C LEU A 45 -15.05 -2.14 -8.63
N TYR A 46 -15.67 -1.61 -9.69
CA TYR A 46 -15.06 -0.54 -10.49
C TYR A 46 -15.25 0.82 -9.82
N GLN A 47 -16.31 1.00 -9.04
CA GLN A 47 -16.58 2.23 -8.31
C GLN A 47 -15.96 2.17 -6.92
N PHE A 48 -16.08 1.04 -6.22
CA PHE A 48 -15.62 0.87 -4.85
C PHE A 48 -14.40 -0.05 -4.78
N THR A 49 -13.43 0.32 -3.95
CA THR A 49 -12.27 -0.51 -3.63
C THR A 49 -12.36 -1.06 -2.21
N THR A 50 -11.96 -2.31 -2.02
CA THR A 50 -11.84 -2.92 -0.69
C THR A 50 -10.57 -2.45 0.01
N LEU A 51 -10.67 -2.00 1.25
CA LEU A 51 -9.56 -1.53 2.07
C LEU A 51 -9.50 -2.29 3.39
N GLY A 52 -8.30 -2.68 3.80
CA GLY A 52 -8.09 -3.43 5.05
C GLY A 52 -8.38 -4.93 4.99
N GLY A 53 -8.70 -5.46 3.80
CA GLY A 53 -8.86 -6.89 3.56
C GLY A 53 -10.26 -7.41 3.90
N VAL A 54 -10.34 -8.72 4.15
CA VAL A 54 -11.60 -9.42 4.43
C VAL A 54 -11.60 -9.94 5.86
N TYR A 55 -12.65 -9.61 6.60
CA TYR A 55 -12.91 -10.04 7.96
C TYR A 55 -13.88 -11.22 7.93
N HIS A 56 -13.48 -12.36 8.49
CA HIS A 56 -14.34 -13.52 8.62
C HIS A 56 -15.01 -13.51 10.00
N LEU A 57 -16.31 -13.25 10.01
CA LEU A 57 -17.11 -13.19 11.24
C LEU A 57 -17.99 -14.44 11.31
N ASP A 58 -17.66 -15.33 12.25
CA ASP A 58 -18.40 -16.56 12.51
C ASP A 58 -18.89 -16.59 13.96
N ILE A 59 -20.12 -17.03 14.16
CA ILE A 59 -20.65 -17.35 15.49
C ILE A 59 -20.42 -18.83 15.74
N LEU A 60 -19.97 -19.15 16.94
CA LEU A 60 -19.62 -20.51 17.35
C LEU A 60 -20.48 -20.92 18.53
N GLU A 61 -21.01 -22.13 18.50
CA GLU A 61 -21.79 -22.67 19.60
C GLU A 61 -20.85 -23.11 20.73
N LEU A 62 -21.15 -22.66 21.94
CA LEU A 62 -20.39 -23.08 23.10
C LEU A 62 -20.70 -24.55 23.42
N PRO A 63 -19.67 -25.39 23.68
CA PRO A 63 -19.92 -26.76 24.07
C PRO A 63 -20.72 -26.84 25.37
N PRO A 64 -21.45 -27.95 25.60
CA PRO A 64 -22.26 -28.16 26.79
C PRO A 64 -21.47 -27.88 28.07
N GLN A 65 -21.93 -26.91 28.86
CA GLN A 65 -21.29 -26.56 30.13
C GLN A 65 -21.63 -27.58 31.22
N CYS A 66 -20.73 -27.76 32.20
CA CYS A 66 -20.94 -28.66 33.32
C CYS A 66 -22.19 -28.28 34.13
N LYS A 67 -23.10 -29.24 34.36
CA LYS A 67 -24.32 -29.03 35.15
C LYS A 67 -24.31 -29.90 36.42
N PRO A 68 -24.61 -29.33 37.60
CA PRO A 68 -24.80 -30.12 38.81
C PRO A 68 -26.15 -30.83 38.74
N VAL A 69 -26.14 -32.17 38.71
CA VAL A 69 -27.35 -32.99 38.71
C VAL A 69 -27.27 -34.00 39.84
N LYS A 70 -28.17 -33.87 40.82
CA LYS A 70 -28.28 -34.78 41.99
C LYS A 70 -26.95 -35.03 42.71
N GLY A 71 -26.14 -33.99 42.90
CA GLY A 71 -24.84 -34.06 43.60
C GLY A 71 -23.65 -34.48 42.73
N TRP A 72 -23.86 -34.75 41.44
CA TRP A 72 -22.80 -35.03 40.46
C TRP A 72 -22.60 -33.85 39.52
N MET A 73 -21.36 -33.60 39.10
CA MET A 73 -21.06 -32.68 38.01
C MET A 73 -21.00 -33.48 36.71
N ILE A 74 -21.96 -33.25 35.81
CA ILE A 74 -22.07 -33.97 34.53
C ILE A 74 -21.82 -32.98 33.38
N VAL A 75 -21.05 -33.42 32.39
CA VAL A 75 -20.80 -32.69 31.14
C VAL A 75 -21.00 -33.65 29.97
N GLU A 76 -21.72 -33.21 28.96
CA GLU A 76 -21.87 -33.96 27.72
C GLU A 76 -20.63 -33.72 26.86
N ILE A 77 -19.97 -34.81 26.45
CA ILE A 77 -18.80 -34.76 25.59
C ILE A 77 -19.28 -34.92 24.15
N LEU A 78 -19.27 -33.83 23.40
CA LEU A 78 -19.44 -33.87 21.95
C LEU A 78 -18.22 -34.55 21.32
N LYS A 79 -18.46 -35.42 20.33
CA LYS A 79 -17.38 -36.06 19.56
C LYS A 79 -16.75 -35.11 18.54
N GLU A 80 -17.48 -34.08 18.16
CA GLU A 80 -17.06 -33.07 17.20
C GLU A 80 -16.49 -31.85 17.94
N GLY A 81 -15.66 -31.07 17.23
CA GLY A 81 -15.06 -29.85 17.76
C GLY A 81 -16.05 -28.70 17.89
N LEU A 82 -15.53 -27.48 17.97
CA LEU A 82 -16.33 -26.26 18.02
C LEU A 82 -17.17 -26.14 16.74
N GLN A 83 -18.49 -26.06 16.89
CA GLN A 83 -19.43 -26.01 15.76
C GLN A 83 -19.83 -24.58 15.44
N LYS A 84 -20.05 -24.30 14.15
CA LYS A 84 -20.54 -23.00 13.69
C LYS A 84 -22.03 -22.90 13.94
N TYR A 85 -22.44 -21.80 14.56
CA TYR A 85 -23.83 -21.45 14.75
C TYR A 85 -24.30 -20.53 13.62
N VAL A 86 -25.43 -20.85 13.00
CA VAL A 86 -26.02 -20.05 11.93
C VAL A 86 -26.98 -19.04 12.55
N TYR A 87 -26.75 -17.76 12.26
CA TYR A 87 -27.58 -16.65 12.71
C TYR A 87 -28.14 -15.87 11.52
N PRO A 88 -29.46 -15.66 11.46
CA PRO A 88 -30.50 -16.26 12.31
C PRO A 88 -30.63 -17.79 12.08
N PRO A 89 -31.12 -18.57 13.05
CA PRO A 89 -31.27 -20.02 12.92
C PRO A 89 -32.35 -20.39 11.89
N GLU A 90 -32.09 -21.43 11.08
CA GLU A 90 -32.96 -21.85 9.97
C GLU A 90 -34.34 -22.39 10.44
N THR A 91 -34.40 -23.01 11.62
CA THR A 91 -35.65 -23.55 12.19
C THR A 91 -36.34 -22.51 13.08
N THR A 92 -37.31 -21.80 12.52
CA THR A 92 -38.09 -20.73 13.19
C THR A 92 -39.46 -21.19 13.72
N GLU A 93 -39.72 -22.50 13.81
CA GLU A 93 -41.06 -23.05 14.07
C GLU A 93 -41.73 -22.62 15.41
N ASP A 94 -41.01 -22.00 16.35
CA ASP A 94 -41.54 -21.66 17.69
C ASP A 94 -41.46 -20.17 18.11
N PHE A 95 -41.07 -19.24 17.24
CA PHE A 95 -40.87 -17.83 17.63
C PHE A 95 -41.82 -16.84 16.92
N GLU A 96 -43.09 -16.82 17.32
CA GLU A 96 -44.04 -15.75 16.97
C GLU A 96 -43.81 -14.47 17.81
N MET A 97 -42.64 -13.84 17.70
CA MET A 97 -42.40 -12.49 18.22
C MET A 97 -41.77 -11.61 17.13
N GLU A 98 -42.33 -10.41 16.93
CA GLU A 98 -41.63 -9.34 16.20
C GLU A 98 -40.24 -9.14 16.83
N ASN A 99 -39.18 -9.26 16.03
CA ASN A 99 -37.77 -9.20 16.44
C ASN A 99 -37.21 -10.41 17.22
N ALA A 100 -37.57 -11.64 16.86
CA ALA A 100 -36.96 -12.85 17.46
C ALA A 100 -35.42 -12.88 17.33
N PHE A 101 -34.85 -12.24 16.31
CA PHE A 101 -33.41 -12.22 16.02
C PHE A 101 -32.95 -10.81 15.65
N PRO A 102 -32.56 -9.96 16.62
CA PRO A 102 -32.11 -8.60 16.34
C PRO A 102 -30.73 -8.56 15.66
N PRO A 103 -30.42 -7.58 14.81
CA PRO A 103 -29.07 -7.42 14.25
C PRO A 103 -28.01 -7.38 15.36
N ILE A 104 -26.89 -8.06 15.15
CA ILE A 104 -25.79 -8.11 16.13
C ILE A 104 -24.81 -6.99 15.82
N GLU A 105 -24.50 -6.18 16.82
CA GLU A 105 -23.49 -5.13 16.73
C GLU A 105 -22.08 -5.72 16.74
N VAL A 106 -21.28 -5.29 15.77
CA VAL A 106 -19.88 -5.65 15.59
C VAL A 106 -19.04 -4.39 15.70
N MET A 107 -17.97 -4.46 16.50
CA MET A 107 -16.96 -3.41 16.60
C MET A 107 -15.63 -3.95 16.08
N LEU A 108 -15.07 -3.33 15.04
CA LEU A 108 -13.81 -3.71 14.43
C LEU A 108 -12.80 -2.58 14.54
N LYS A 109 -11.57 -2.92 14.96
CA LYS A 109 -10.44 -2.00 14.91
C LYS A 109 -9.73 -2.11 13.56
N VAL A 110 -9.73 -1.02 12.82
CA VAL A 110 -9.08 -0.90 11.51
C VAL A 110 -7.55 -0.94 11.68
N HIS A 111 -6.87 -1.62 10.77
CA HIS A 111 -5.42 -1.76 10.81
C HIS A 111 -4.70 -0.41 10.63
N GLU A 112 -3.53 -0.24 11.24
CA GLU A 112 -2.79 1.03 11.25
C GLU A 112 -2.37 1.54 9.86
N ASN A 113 -2.13 0.61 8.93
CA ASN A 113 -1.75 0.90 7.54
C ASN A 113 -2.94 1.18 6.61
N VAL A 114 -4.18 1.19 7.12
CA VAL A 114 -5.38 1.47 6.34
C VAL A 114 -5.87 2.87 6.70
N ILE A 115 -6.06 3.69 5.67
CA ILE A 115 -6.51 5.08 5.78
C ILE A 115 -7.70 5.23 4.86
N PHE A 116 -8.79 5.79 5.41
CA PHE A 116 -9.97 6.16 4.67
C PHE A 116 -10.02 7.69 4.55
N PHE A 117 -10.38 8.19 3.35
CA PHE A 117 -10.55 9.65 3.12
C PHE A 117 -11.98 10.13 3.39
N GLU A 118 -12.92 9.20 3.45
CA GLU A 118 -14.33 9.39 3.77
C GLU A 118 -14.74 8.32 4.78
N ASP A 119 -15.96 8.40 5.32
CA ASP A 119 -16.47 7.35 6.19
C ASP A 119 -16.57 6.02 5.41
N PRO A 120 -15.94 4.94 5.89
CA PRO A 120 -15.96 3.66 5.21
C PRO A 120 -17.36 3.07 5.19
N MET A 121 -17.70 2.44 4.06
CA MET A 121 -18.89 1.60 3.94
C MET A 121 -18.52 0.15 4.26
N VAL A 122 -19.50 -0.62 4.70
CA VAL A 122 -19.33 -2.05 5.04
C VAL A 122 -20.08 -2.87 4.00
N ALA A 123 -19.43 -3.91 3.48
CA ALA A 123 -20.04 -4.84 2.54
C ALA A 123 -19.88 -6.29 3.03
N ARG A 124 -20.92 -7.09 2.85
CA ARG A 124 -20.94 -8.53 3.16
C ARG A 124 -20.83 -9.35 1.88
N TRP A 125 -20.21 -10.52 1.97
CA TRP A 125 -20.10 -11.44 0.84
C TRP A 125 -21.40 -12.24 0.68
N ASP A 126 -21.96 -12.23 -0.53
CA ASP A 126 -23.02 -13.14 -0.94
C ASP A 126 -22.42 -14.37 -1.61
N ALA A 127 -22.55 -15.54 -0.98
CA ALA A 127 -22.02 -16.79 -1.49
C ALA A 127 -22.80 -17.34 -2.69
N GLU A 128 -24.09 -17.05 -2.81
CA GLU A 128 -24.94 -17.52 -3.91
C GLU A 128 -24.65 -16.71 -5.17
N GLY A 129 -24.71 -15.37 -5.06
CA GLY A 129 -24.39 -14.45 -6.14
C GLY A 129 -22.89 -14.35 -6.47
N LYS A 130 -22.01 -14.69 -5.52
CA LYS A 130 -20.55 -14.51 -5.60
C LYS A 130 -20.13 -13.06 -5.81
N HIS A 131 -20.78 -12.15 -5.12
CA HIS A 131 -20.48 -10.72 -5.15
C HIS A 131 -20.64 -10.09 -3.77
N TRP A 132 -20.16 -8.86 -3.63
CA TRP A 132 -20.32 -8.07 -2.42
C TRP A 132 -21.68 -7.35 -2.43
N LYS A 133 -22.31 -7.24 -1.27
CA LYS A 133 -23.58 -6.52 -1.08
C LYS A 133 -23.56 -5.64 0.17
N THR A 134 -24.38 -4.60 0.19
CA THR A 134 -24.56 -3.69 1.34
C THR A 134 -25.86 -3.90 2.11
N ASP A 135 -26.59 -4.98 1.85
CA ASP A 135 -27.83 -5.33 2.54
C ASP A 135 -27.59 -6.04 3.89
N GLY A 136 -28.57 -5.97 4.78
CA GLY A 136 -28.49 -6.57 6.11
C GLY A 136 -27.43 -5.93 7.02
N ILE A 137 -27.02 -4.69 6.69
CA ILE A 137 -26.05 -3.89 7.43
C ILE A 137 -26.71 -2.57 7.83
N SER A 138 -26.61 -2.20 9.10
CA SER A 138 -27.16 -0.94 9.63
C SER A 138 -26.25 -0.31 10.68
N ASN A 139 -26.58 0.92 11.09
CA ASN A 139 -25.88 1.63 12.19
C ASN A 139 -24.36 1.74 12.01
N VAL A 140 -23.89 1.94 10.77
CA VAL A 140 -22.47 2.12 10.47
C VAL A 140 -21.98 3.45 11.04
N SER A 141 -20.97 3.40 11.89
CA SER A 141 -20.31 4.57 12.47
C SER A 141 -18.81 4.33 12.52
N TYR A 142 -18.01 5.31 12.08
CA TYR A 142 -16.57 5.24 12.12
C TYR A 142 -15.99 6.34 13.02
N GLN A 143 -15.07 5.94 13.90
CA GLN A 143 -14.31 6.85 14.76
C GLN A 143 -12.84 6.84 14.30
N PRO A 144 -12.39 7.86 13.54
CA PRO A 144 -11.04 7.88 12.97
C PRO A 144 -9.92 7.88 14.02
N GLU A 145 -10.12 8.60 15.14
CA GLU A 145 -9.12 8.74 16.21
C GLU A 145 -8.75 7.40 16.85
N ASP A 146 -9.76 6.58 17.13
CA ASP A 146 -9.59 5.25 17.72
C ASP A 146 -9.46 4.14 16.67
N ARG A 147 -9.64 4.50 15.39
CA ARG A 147 -9.72 3.59 14.22
C ARG A 147 -10.76 2.49 14.43
N LEU A 148 -11.88 2.83 15.06
CA LEU A 148 -12.92 1.89 15.43
C LEU A 148 -14.13 2.08 14.52
N ILE A 149 -14.55 1.02 13.83
CA ILE A 149 -15.80 1.00 13.07
C ILE A 149 -16.80 0.11 13.82
N THR A 150 -18.02 0.62 13.97
CA THR A 150 -19.15 -0.08 14.58
C THR A 150 -20.26 -0.20 13.55
N PHE A 151 -20.87 -1.38 13.43
CA PHE A 151 -22.00 -1.63 12.53
C PHE A 151 -22.81 -2.82 13.04
N SER A 152 -24.07 -2.93 12.64
CA SER A 152 -24.95 -4.07 12.97
C SER A 152 -25.12 -4.98 11.76
N LEU A 153 -25.05 -6.30 11.97
CA LEU A 153 -25.26 -7.33 10.95
C LEU A 153 -26.51 -8.16 11.23
N GLU A 154 -27.33 -8.37 10.20
CA GLU A 154 -28.44 -9.34 10.23
C GLU A 154 -27.96 -10.78 10.04
N THR A 155 -26.98 -10.99 9.14
CA THR A 155 -26.41 -12.29 8.81
C THR A 155 -24.89 -12.27 8.90
N PHE A 156 -24.30 -13.36 9.40
CA PHE A 156 -22.85 -13.47 9.60
C PHE A 156 -22.15 -14.13 8.42
N GLY A 157 -20.95 -13.64 8.11
CA GLY A 157 -20.13 -14.13 7.02
C GLY A 157 -18.90 -13.26 6.79
N PRO A 158 -18.23 -13.42 5.63
CA PRO A 158 -17.13 -12.56 5.24
C PRO A 158 -17.64 -11.12 5.03
N VAL A 159 -16.94 -10.16 5.62
CA VAL A 159 -17.23 -8.73 5.55
C VAL A 159 -15.97 -7.98 5.13
N THR A 160 -16.10 -6.89 4.39
CA THR A 160 -15.00 -6.01 4.02
C THR A 160 -15.41 -4.55 4.16
N LEU A 161 -14.41 -3.68 4.30
CA LEU A 161 -14.62 -2.24 4.30
C LEU A 161 -14.33 -1.72 2.91
N ILE A 162 -15.20 -0.87 2.39
CA ILE A 162 -15.09 -0.31 1.04
C ILE A 162 -15.15 1.21 1.08
N GLN A 163 -14.52 1.84 0.10
CA GLN A 163 -14.59 3.27 -0.17
C GLN A 163 -14.62 3.49 -1.69
N ASP A 164 -15.16 4.62 -2.15
CA ASP A 164 -15.06 5.03 -3.55
C ASP A 164 -13.58 5.09 -3.99
N ALA A 165 -13.23 4.33 -5.02
CA ALA A 165 -11.89 4.26 -5.58
C ALA A 165 -11.45 5.60 -6.21
N HIS A 166 -12.42 6.42 -6.61
CA HIS A 166 -12.26 7.70 -7.28
C HIS A 166 -12.57 8.88 -6.37
N VAL A 167 -12.51 8.71 -5.04
CA VAL A 167 -12.78 9.77 -4.06
C VAL A 167 -12.03 11.10 -4.32
N ASN A 168 -10.86 11.03 -4.95
CA ASN A 168 -10.03 12.19 -5.30
C ASN A 168 -10.32 12.77 -6.70
N MET A 169 -11.35 12.26 -7.39
CA MET A 169 -11.76 12.65 -8.74
C MET A 169 -13.18 13.23 -8.75
N PRO A 170 -13.47 14.23 -9.60
CA PRO A 170 -12.52 14.94 -10.45
C PRO A 170 -11.57 15.81 -9.62
N TYR A 171 -10.34 15.96 -10.10
CA TYR A 171 -9.40 16.91 -9.51
C TYR A 171 -9.99 18.33 -9.55
N GLN A 172 -9.79 19.11 -8.49
CA GLN A 172 -10.26 20.50 -8.43
C GLN A 172 -9.42 21.38 -9.38
N SER A 173 -8.10 21.17 -9.36
CA SER A 173 -7.16 21.85 -10.24
C SER A 173 -5.84 21.09 -10.31
N TRP A 174 -5.08 21.33 -11.37
CA TRP A 174 -3.68 20.94 -11.45
C TRP A 174 -2.87 22.13 -11.95
N GLU A 175 -1.66 22.30 -11.42
CA GLU A 175 -0.73 23.35 -11.83
C GLU A 175 0.68 22.78 -12.04
N LEU A 176 1.37 23.31 -13.04
CA LEU A 176 2.76 22.97 -13.31
C LEU A 176 3.60 24.24 -13.16
N ARG A 177 4.40 24.33 -12.08
CA ARG A 177 5.21 25.51 -11.76
C ARG A 177 6.69 25.24 -12.00
N PRO A 178 7.38 26.03 -12.85
CA PRO A 178 8.84 25.98 -12.93
C PRO A 178 9.42 26.57 -11.64
N LEU A 179 10.29 25.81 -10.96
CA LEU A 179 11.00 26.29 -9.77
C LEU A 179 12.39 26.82 -10.13
N ASP A 180 13.06 26.20 -11.10
CA ASP A 180 14.43 26.51 -11.54
C ASP A 180 14.74 25.80 -12.87
N VAL A 181 15.96 25.95 -13.39
CA VAL A 181 16.47 25.22 -14.56
C VAL A 181 16.36 23.71 -14.32
N ASN A 182 15.57 23.02 -15.15
CA ASN A 182 15.23 21.60 -15.04
C ASN A 182 14.51 21.18 -13.73
N LYS A 183 13.98 22.13 -12.95
CA LYS A 183 13.11 21.86 -11.78
C LYS A 183 11.68 22.27 -12.08
N VAL A 184 10.76 21.32 -12.01
CA VAL A 184 9.33 21.57 -12.16
C VAL A 184 8.57 20.90 -11.02
N LEU A 185 7.59 21.61 -10.47
CA LEU A 185 6.66 21.10 -9.48
C LEU A 185 5.29 20.95 -10.14
N LEU A 186 4.76 19.72 -10.13
CA LEU A 186 3.36 19.45 -10.45
C LEU A 186 2.60 19.39 -9.14
N THR A 187 1.60 20.26 -8.99
CA THR A 187 0.67 20.21 -7.86
C THR A 187 -0.69 19.77 -8.40
N VAL A 188 -1.24 18.71 -7.81
CA VAL A 188 -2.60 18.23 -8.10
C VAL A 188 -3.43 18.44 -6.83
N THR A 189 -4.43 19.31 -6.92
CA THR A 189 -5.34 19.59 -5.82
C THR A 189 -6.62 18.79 -5.99
N THR A 190 -6.91 17.92 -5.03
CA THR A 190 -8.13 17.10 -4.97
C THR A 190 -9.05 17.64 -3.88
N VAL A 191 -10.23 17.04 -3.70
CA VAL A 191 -11.18 17.43 -2.65
C VAL A 191 -10.60 17.21 -1.24
N PHE A 192 -9.81 16.15 -1.06
CA PHE A 192 -9.33 15.72 0.26
C PHE A 192 -7.84 15.97 0.48
N THR A 193 -7.05 16.15 -0.58
CA THR A 193 -5.60 16.26 -0.47
C THR A 193 -4.98 17.10 -1.58
N GLU A 194 -3.80 17.64 -1.30
CA GLU A 194 -2.94 18.29 -2.29
C GLU A 194 -1.70 17.41 -2.47
N ILE A 195 -1.48 16.94 -3.70
CA ILE A 195 -0.33 16.11 -4.05
C ILE A 195 0.69 16.97 -4.77
N GLN A 196 1.90 17.04 -4.22
CA GLN A 196 3.03 17.75 -4.82
C GLN A 196 4.06 16.75 -5.34
N ILE A 197 4.37 16.87 -6.63
CA ILE A 197 5.27 15.97 -7.35
C ILE A 197 6.40 16.81 -7.95
N GLN A 198 7.61 16.62 -7.44
CA GLN A 198 8.79 17.26 -8.00
C GLN A 198 9.36 16.41 -9.13
N ILE A 199 9.32 16.95 -10.34
CA ILE A 199 9.80 16.23 -11.53
C ILE A 199 11.33 16.21 -11.51
N LYS A 200 11.90 15.02 -11.26
CA LYS A 200 13.34 14.73 -11.39
C LYS A 200 13.71 14.37 -12.82
N LEU A 201 15.00 14.39 -13.14
CA LEU A 201 15.48 13.93 -14.44
C LEU A 201 15.21 12.42 -14.60
N PRO A 202 14.43 11.99 -15.63
CA PRO A 202 14.01 10.60 -15.76
C PRO A 202 15.17 9.60 -15.76
N LEU A 203 16.30 9.97 -16.36
CA LEU A 203 17.49 9.13 -16.41
C LEU A 203 18.11 8.87 -15.04
N VAL A 204 18.14 9.87 -14.16
CA VAL A 204 18.71 9.72 -12.80
C VAL A 204 17.80 8.84 -11.97
N GLU A 205 16.49 9.10 -12.03
CA GLU A 205 15.46 8.33 -11.34
C GLU A 205 15.46 6.86 -11.80
N MET A 206 15.48 6.60 -13.12
CA MET A 206 15.57 5.25 -13.68
C MET A 206 16.85 4.51 -13.23
N LYS A 207 18.01 5.17 -13.27
CA LYS A 207 19.27 4.55 -12.82
C LYS A 207 19.24 4.26 -11.32
N ALA A 208 18.66 5.15 -10.51
CA ALA A 208 18.51 4.94 -9.08
C ALA A 208 17.62 3.72 -8.80
N TYR A 209 16.46 3.62 -9.45
CA TYR A 209 15.52 2.51 -9.25
C TYR A 209 16.09 1.16 -9.66
N ARG A 210 16.85 1.08 -10.75
CA ARG A 210 17.53 -0.16 -11.13
C ARG A 210 18.51 -0.63 -10.06
N GLN A 211 19.25 0.30 -9.48
CA GLN A 211 20.23 0.01 -8.42
C GLN A 211 19.55 -0.30 -7.08
N MET A 212 18.45 0.37 -6.74
CA MET A 212 17.63 0.06 -5.56
C MET A 212 16.99 -1.33 -5.69
N ALA A 213 16.43 -1.66 -6.85
CA ALA A 213 15.82 -2.96 -7.11
C ALA A 213 16.83 -4.10 -6.98
N LEU A 214 18.06 -3.91 -7.46
CA LEU A 214 19.16 -4.87 -7.28
C LEU A 214 19.43 -5.18 -5.79
N LEU A 215 19.34 -4.17 -4.94
CA LEU A 215 19.63 -4.27 -3.51
C LEU A 215 18.41 -4.62 -2.64
N SER A 216 17.19 -4.57 -3.20
CA SER A 216 15.93 -4.64 -2.45
C SER A 216 15.66 -5.99 -1.76
N SER A 217 16.44 -7.02 -2.05
CA SER A 217 16.33 -8.32 -1.38
C SER A 217 16.92 -8.33 0.04
N ALA A 218 17.89 -7.46 0.30
CA ALA A 218 18.57 -7.35 1.60
C ALA A 218 18.53 -5.94 2.19
N PHE A 219 18.08 -4.94 1.43
CA PHE A 219 18.00 -3.55 1.87
C PHE A 219 16.59 -3.01 1.73
N ALA A 220 16.18 -2.22 2.71
CA ALA A 220 14.95 -1.43 2.65
C ALA A 220 15.31 0.03 2.31
N PHE A 221 14.46 0.65 1.50
CA PHE A 221 14.61 2.02 1.05
C PHE A 221 13.43 2.88 1.49
N SER A 222 13.66 4.17 1.69
CA SER A 222 12.62 5.14 1.94
C SER A 222 12.98 6.48 1.31
N TRP A 223 11.97 7.26 0.93
CA TRP A 223 12.16 8.61 0.41
C TRP A 223 12.75 9.53 1.49
N SER A 224 13.30 10.67 1.05
CA SER A 224 13.84 11.69 1.94
C SER A 224 13.32 13.07 1.58
N ARG A 225 13.05 13.90 2.60
CA ARG A 225 12.58 15.29 2.40
C ARG A 225 13.60 16.17 1.68
N TRP A 226 14.86 15.75 1.72
CA TRP A 226 15.95 16.46 1.05
C TRP A 226 15.83 16.45 -0.47
N ASN A 227 14.94 15.64 -1.06
CA ASN A 227 14.64 15.72 -2.48
C ASN A 227 14.10 17.10 -2.87
N THR A 228 13.38 17.80 -1.99
CA THR A 228 12.87 19.16 -2.24
C THR A 228 14.00 20.17 -2.47
N GLU A 229 15.01 20.13 -1.62
CA GLU A 229 16.15 21.05 -1.64
C GLU A 229 17.24 20.63 -2.65
N CYS A 230 17.29 19.35 -3.00
CA CYS A 230 18.32 18.79 -3.88
C CYS A 230 18.07 19.11 -5.37
N ASP A 231 19.16 19.19 -6.13
CA ASP A 231 19.16 19.42 -7.58
C ASP A 231 18.44 18.26 -8.34
N PRO A 232 17.74 18.50 -9.47
CA PRO A 232 17.07 17.45 -10.26
C PRO A 232 17.98 16.33 -10.76
N LYS A 233 19.28 16.62 -10.87
CA LYS A 233 20.32 15.65 -11.26
C LYS A 233 20.69 14.71 -10.13
N ASN A 234 20.19 14.94 -8.93
CA ASN A 234 20.50 14.15 -7.75
C ASN A 234 19.21 13.66 -7.09
N VAL A 235 19.25 12.43 -6.61
CA VAL A 235 18.21 11.87 -5.75
C VAL A 235 18.80 11.54 -4.39
N VAL A 236 18.03 11.82 -3.34
CA VAL A 236 18.38 11.53 -1.95
C VAL A 236 17.37 10.55 -1.40
N PHE A 237 17.85 9.49 -0.78
CA PHE A 237 16.98 8.48 -0.17
C PHE A 237 17.68 7.82 1.01
N LYS A 238 16.86 7.19 1.85
CA LYS A 238 17.30 6.43 3.01
C LYS A 238 17.50 4.98 2.62
N VAL A 239 18.54 4.36 3.16
CA VAL A 239 18.83 2.93 3.02
C VAL A 239 19.08 2.34 4.39
N ARG A 240 18.54 1.16 4.63
CA ARG A 240 18.88 0.33 5.79
C ARG A 240 19.00 -1.12 5.37
N GLU A 241 19.88 -1.84 6.03
CA GLU A 241 19.93 -3.30 5.89
C GLU A 241 18.68 -3.93 6.53
N HIS A 242 18.10 -4.93 5.87
CA HIS A 242 16.90 -5.62 6.29
C HIS A 242 16.99 -7.12 5.96
N LEU A 243 17.58 -7.88 6.88
CA LEU A 243 17.77 -9.32 6.74
C LEU A 243 16.61 -10.15 7.31
N THR A 244 16.01 -9.69 8.41
CA THR A 244 14.99 -10.43 9.17
C THR A 244 13.61 -9.78 9.07
N LYS A 245 12.54 -10.58 9.03
CA LYS A 245 11.12 -10.15 9.20
C LYS A 245 10.81 -9.65 10.62
N GLU A 246 11.79 -9.12 11.34
CA GLU A 246 11.56 -8.52 12.65
C GLU A 246 10.92 -7.14 12.47
N GLU A 247 9.96 -6.84 13.34
CA GLU A 247 9.29 -5.55 13.38
C GLU A 247 10.31 -4.42 13.46
N PRO A 248 10.13 -3.33 12.69
CA PRO A 248 11.06 -2.22 12.73
C PRO A 248 11.14 -1.68 14.16
N SER A 249 12.34 -1.68 14.74
CA SER A 249 12.61 -0.97 15.99
C SER A 249 12.12 0.48 15.86
N GLN A 250 11.64 1.07 16.96
CA GLN A 250 11.03 2.41 16.97
C GLN A 250 11.92 3.51 16.35
N ASN A 251 13.24 3.28 16.23
CA ASN A 251 14.18 4.14 15.51
C ASN A 251 15.18 3.30 14.71
N PRO A 252 14.89 2.96 13.44
CA PRO A 252 15.83 2.23 12.60
C PRO A 252 17.03 3.13 12.27
N ASN A 253 18.24 2.56 12.28
CA ASN A 253 19.45 3.28 11.88
C ASN A 253 19.50 3.41 10.34
N TRP A 254 18.90 4.49 9.82
CA TRP A 254 18.88 4.81 8.40
C TRP A 254 20.16 5.54 7.98
N ASN A 255 20.80 5.07 6.91
CA ASN A 255 21.85 5.82 6.22
C ASN A 255 21.24 6.64 5.07
N PHE A 256 21.80 7.82 4.81
CA PHE A 256 21.32 8.74 3.77
C PHE A 256 22.28 8.68 2.60
N LEU A 257 21.79 8.31 1.43
CA LEU A 257 22.58 8.27 0.20
C LEU A 257 22.09 9.32 -0.78
N MET A 258 23.03 9.92 -1.50
CA MET A 258 22.76 10.77 -2.65
C MET A 258 23.33 10.13 -3.90
N PHE A 259 22.57 10.14 -4.99
CA PHE A 259 22.95 9.56 -6.27
C PHE A 259 22.70 10.52 -7.43
N SER A 260 23.71 10.74 -8.26
CA SER A 260 23.67 11.66 -9.42
C SER A 260 23.48 10.97 -10.77
N GLY A 261 23.28 9.64 -10.79
CA GLY A 261 23.23 8.83 -12.01
C GLY A 261 24.56 8.23 -12.43
N ASP A 262 25.67 8.84 -12.04
CA ASP A 262 27.06 8.41 -12.29
C ASP A 262 27.87 8.27 -11.01
N ARG A 263 27.46 8.92 -9.92
CA ARG A 263 28.15 8.93 -8.64
C ARG A 263 27.16 8.76 -7.48
N ALA A 264 27.59 8.01 -6.49
CA ALA A 264 26.92 7.79 -5.22
C ALA A 264 27.79 8.36 -4.10
N GLN A 265 27.17 8.96 -3.09
CA GLN A 265 27.82 9.44 -1.87
C GLN A 265 26.95 9.21 -0.63
N SER A 266 27.58 8.91 0.51
CA SER A 266 26.90 8.81 1.81
C SER A 266 26.89 10.18 2.48
N LEU A 267 25.73 10.64 2.93
CA LEU A 267 25.56 11.95 3.54
C LEU A 267 25.68 11.86 5.06
N LYS A 268 26.32 12.87 5.68
CA LYS A 268 26.38 13.02 7.13
C LYS A 268 25.05 13.50 7.76
N ILE A 269 24.14 14.01 6.94
CA ILE A 269 22.86 14.57 7.40
C ILE A 269 21.86 13.47 7.77
N ASN A 270 20.88 13.85 8.59
CA ASN A 270 19.70 13.06 8.89
C ASN A 270 18.42 13.88 8.60
N GLU A 271 17.23 13.30 8.83
CA GLU A 271 15.95 14.02 8.63
C GLU A 271 15.72 15.17 9.62
N SER A 272 16.43 15.22 10.75
CA SER A 272 16.29 16.29 11.74
C SER A 272 17.30 17.43 11.59
N SER A 273 18.19 17.35 10.60
CA SER A 273 19.20 18.40 10.35
C SER A 273 18.55 19.69 9.87
N GLU A 274 19.05 20.86 10.29
CA GLU A 274 18.41 22.15 9.97
C GLU A 274 18.55 22.57 8.50
N ALA A 275 19.59 22.09 7.81
CA ALA A 275 19.88 22.45 6.42
C ALA A 275 20.42 21.27 5.62
N PHE A 276 20.12 21.25 4.33
CA PHE A 276 20.69 20.27 3.42
C PHE A 276 22.21 20.45 3.30
N SER A 277 22.96 19.37 3.47
CA SER A 277 24.41 19.35 3.30
C SER A 277 24.85 18.16 2.46
N LYS A 278 25.70 18.44 1.47
CA LYS A 278 26.36 17.43 0.64
C LYS A 278 27.61 16.84 1.29
N ALA A 279 27.87 17.14 2.57
CA ALA A 279 29.03 16.66 3.29
C ALA A 279 29.00 15.13 3.39
N LEU A 280 30.13 14.52 3.03
CA LEU A 280 30.34 13.08 3.15
C LEU A 280 30.29 12.67 4.62
N LYS A 281 29.71 11.49 4.87
CA LYS A 281 29.86 10.82 6.16
C LYS A 281 31.35 10.49 6.35
N GLU A 282 31.84 10.64 7.58
CA GLU A 282 33.24 10.33 7.92
C GLU A 282 33.57 8.89 7.51
N GLU A 283 34.75 8.69 6.93
CA GLU A 283 35.24 7.39 6.39
C GLU A 283 34.51 6.84 5.15
N THR A 284 33.71 7.64 4.45
CA THR A 284 33.06 7.22 3.19
C THR A 284 33.67 7.89 1.96
N GLU A 285 33.76 7.15 0.85
CA GLU A 285 34.24 7.65 -0.44
C GLU A 285 33.11 7.84 -1.45
N PHE A 286 33.45 8.38 -2.62
CA PHE A 286 32.54 8.42 -3.77
C PHE A 286 32.61 7.10 -4.52
N HIS A 287 31.44 6.55 -4.88
CA HIS A 287 31.37 5.33 -5.68
C HIS A 287 30.63 5.60 -6.99
N SER A 288 30.90 4.79 -8.01
CA SER A 288 30.20 4.89 -9.30
C SER A 288 28.75 4.37 -9.26
N THR A 289 28.43 3.52 -8.28
CA THR A 289 27.12 2.87 -8.16
C THR A 289 26.71 2.69 -6.71
N LEU A 290 25.41 2.55 -6.47
CA LEU A 290 24.88 2.28 -5.12
C LEU A 290 25.32 0.92 -4.61
N TYR A 291 25.51 -0.08 -5.48
CA TYR A 291 26.00 -1.39 -5.06
C TYR A 291 27.36 -1.31 -4.36
N HIS A 292 28.30 -0.56 -4.94
CA HIS A 292 29.64 -0.42 -4.36
C HIS A 292 29.62 0.41 -3.08
N MET A 293 28.77 1.45 -3.04
CA MET A 293 28.54 2.25 -1.84
C MET A 293 27.98 1.42 -0.67
N VAL A 294 26.98 0.58 -0.96
CA VAL A 294 26.33 -0.22 0.07
C VAL A 294 27.27 -1.32 0.57
N LYS A 295 28.13 -1.84 -0.30
CA LYS A 295 29.16 -2.82 0.07
C LYS A 295 30.10 -2.35 1.19
N ASP A 296 30.34 -1.04 1.32
CA ASP A 296 31.24 -0.51 2.35
C ASP A 296 30.69 -0.67 3.77
N PHE A 297 29.37 -0.71 3.94
CA PHE A 297 28.73 -0.85 5.25
C PHE A 297 27.84 -2.08 5.40
N ALA A 298 27.59 -2.82 4.32
CA ALA A 298 26.75 -4.01 4.31
C ALA A 298 27.42 -5.19 5.02
N SER A 299 26.60 -6.02 5.69
CA SER A 299 27.07 -7.33 6.15
C SER A 299 27.32 -8.29 4.97
N GLU A 300 28.21 -9.28 5.18
CA GLU A 300 28.45 -10.35 4.20
C GLU A 300 27.18 -11.16 3.90
N GLU A 301 26.30 -11.34 4.89
CA GLU A 301 25.01 -12.02 4.72
C GLU A 301 24.08 -11.25 3.77
N ALA A 302 24.00 -9.93 3.91
CA ALA A 302 23.24 -9.07 3.01
C ALA A 302 23.75 -9.15 1.57
N MET A 303 25.07 -9.13 1.40
CA MET A 303 25.68 -9.19 0.08
C MET A 303 25.48 -10.54 -0.60
N GLU A 304 25.51 -11.64 0.16
CA GLU A 304 25.23 -12.97 -0.39
C GLU A 304 23.76 -13.10 -0.79
N LYS A 305 22.82 -12.57 0.01
CA LYS A 305 21.40 -12.53 -0.34
C LYS A 305 21.12 -11.72 -1.60
N VAL A 306 21.81 -10.59 -1.79
CA VAL A 306 21.75 -9.80 -3.03
C VAL A 306 22.24 -10.61 -4.22
N ARG A 307 23.35 -11.36 -4.08
CA ARG A 307 23.89 -12.20 -5.17
C ARG A 307 22.98 -13.36 -5.56
N LEU A 308 22.27 -13.95 -4.59
CA LEU A 308 21.34 -15.06 -4.82
C LEU A 308 19.95 -14.60 -5.27
N SER A 309 19.73 -13.29 -5.44
CA SER A 309 18.43 -12.74 -5.81
C SER A 309 18.02 -13.11 -7.24
N SER A 310 16.75 -13.49 -7.41
CA SER A 310 16.20 -13.80 -8.73
C SER A 310 16.12 -12.55 -9.61
N CYS A 311 16.49 -12.67 -10.88
CA CYS A 311 16.33 -11.60 -11.86
C CYS A 311 14.87 -11.16 -12.02
N GLN A 312 13.90 -12.08 -11.90
CA GLN A 312 12.47 -11.76 -11.97
C GLN A 312 12.02 -10.90 -10.79
N PHE A 313 12.57 -11.14 -9.60
CA PHE A 313 12.30 -10.33 -8.42
C PHE A 313 12.83 -8.91 -8.62
N ILE A 314 14.08 -8.78 -9.07
CA ILE A 314 14.71 -7.47 -9.33
C ILE A 314 13.92 -6.69 -10.39
N ASP A 315 13.53 -7.35 -11.47
CA ASP A 315 12.75 -6.71 -12.55
C ASP A 315 11.37 -6.23 -12.07
N SER A 316 10.67 -7.08 -11.31
CA SER A 316 9.36 -6.74 -10.72
C SER A 316 9.45 -5.55 -9.77
N VAL A 317 10.47 -5.51 -8.91
CA VAL A 317 10.71 -4.39 -7.98
C VAL A 317 11.08 -3.13 -8.76
N CYS A 318 11.89 -3.24 -9.81
CA CYS A 318 12.25 -2.09 -10.65
C CYS A 318 11.00 -1.49 -11.32
N HIS A 319 10.13 -2.34 -11.88
CA HIS A 319 8.86 -1.91 -12.45
C HIS A 319 7.95 -1.24 -11.42
N LEU A 320 7.84 -1.81 -10.20
CA LEU A 320 7.08 -1.22 -9.11
C LEU A 320 7.62 0.17 -8.73
N LEU A 321 8.94 0.32 -8.61
CA LEU A 321 9.57 1.60 -8.26
C LEU A 321 9.39 2.66 -9.35
N LEU A 322 9.50 2.27 -10.63
CA LEU A 322 9.24 3.15 -11.77
C LEU A 322 7.78 3.61 -11.83
N SER A 323 6.83 2.72 -11.56
CA SER A 323 5.40 3.05 -11.56
C SER A 323 5.00 3.91 -10.38
N THR A 324 5.58 3.65 -9.20
CA THR A 324 5.28 4.42 -8.00
C THR A 324 5.96 5.78 -8.01
N ARG A 325 7.17 5.93 -8.58
CA ARG A 325 7.98 7.18 -8.56
C ARG A 325 8.28 7.70 -7.14
N LEU A 326 8.63 6.79 -6.23
CA LEU A 326 8.97 7.05 -4.82
C LEU A 326 9.89 8.26 -4.55
N LEU A 327 10.79 8.63 -5.48
CA LEU A 327 11.81 9.67 -5.31
C LEU A 327 11.35 11.03 -5.84
N SER A 328 10.20 11.07 -6.51
CA SER A 328 9.61 12.27 -7.10
C SER A 328 8.59 12.94 -6.15
N TYR A 329 8.13 12.25 -5.11
CA TYR A 329 7.27 12.85 -4.08
C TYR A 329 8.11 13.51 -2.99
N SER A 330 7.58 14.60 -2.44
CA SER A 330 8.18 15.38 -1.36
C SER A 330 7.15 15.80 -0.34
#